data_AF-A0A529HL78-F1
#
_entry.id   AF-A0A529HL78-F1
#
_cell.length_a   1.000
_cell.length_b   1.000
_cell.length_c   1.000
_cell.angle_alpha   90.00
_cell.angle_beta   90.00
_cell.angle_gamma   90.00
#
_symmetry.space_group_name_H-M   'P 1'
#
loop_
_entity.id
_entity.type
_entity.pdbx_description
1 polymer ?
#
loop_
_entity_poly.entity_id
_entity_poly.type
_entity_poly.pdbx_seq_one_letter_code
_entity_poly.pdbx_strand_id
1 'polypeptide(L)' 'MLAANDCYAIGQQIAAQNGGTLAKASQATRGGQQVCVIVVLVPGKEGQRPRRTEIVVPLD' A
#
# COMPACT_ATOMS: atom_id res chain seq x y z
N MET A 1 0.57 -11.23 -16.40
CA MET A 1 -0.02 -10.80 -15.11
C MET A 1 0.13 -9.30 -15.02
N LEU A 2 -0.94 -8.54 -15.30
CA LEU A 2 -0.91 -7.06 -15.30
C LEU A 2 -1.35 -6.48 -13.94
N ALA A 3 -2.34 -7.11 -13.28
CA ALA A 3 -2.96 -6.60 -12.06
C ALA A 3 -2.03 -6.46 -10.83
N ALA A 4 -0.97 -7.27 -10.73
CA ALA A 4 0.02 -7.12 -9.65
C ALA A 4 0.93 -5.90 -9.84
N ASN A 5 1.24 -5.55 -11.10
CA ASN A 5 2.01 -4.35 -11.41
C ASN A 5 1.19 -3.09 -11.12
N ASP A 6 -0.13 -3.15 -11.33
CA ASP A 6 -1.03 -2.03 -11.05
C ASP A 6 -1.07 -1.70 -9.56
N CYS A 7 -1.25 -2.69 -8.69
CA CYS A 7 -1.21 -2.47 -7.24
C CYS A 7 0.17 -1.98 -6.75
N TYR A 8 1.27 -2.44 -7.37
CA TYR A 8 2.61 -1.99 -6.98
C TYR A 8 2.84 -0.52 -7.34
N ALA A 9 2.45 -0.09 -8.55
CA ALA A 9 2.55 1.30 -8.98
C ALA A 9 1.67 2.24 -8.12
N ILE A 10 0.41 1.84 -7.89
CA ILE A 10 -0.51 2.55 -6.97
C ILE A 10 0.09 2.62 -5.57
N GLY A 11 0.62 1.50 -5.06
CA GLY A 11 1.24 1.43 -3.75
C GLY A 11 2.45 2.34 -3.60
N GLN A 12 3.29 2.47 -4.64
CA GLN A 12 4.43 3.38 -4.62
C GLN A 12 4.00 4.83 -4.51
N GLN A 13 2.98 5.22 -5.28
CA GLN A 13 2.42 6.57 -5.22
C GLN A 13 1.83 6.87 -3.84
N ILE A 14 1.04 5.94 -3.28
CA ILE A 14 0.47 6.08 -1.93
C ILE A 14 1.58 6.18 -0.87
N ALA A 15 2.62 5.36 -0.97
CA ALA A 15 3.74 5.40 -0.05
C ALA A 15 4.45 6.77 -0.07
N ALA A 16 4.74 7.29 -1.27
CA ALA A 16 5.35 8.61 -1.45
C ALA A 16 4.48 9.72 -0.87
N GLN A 17 3.16 9.69 -1.10
CA GLN A 17 2.21 10.66 -0.53
C GLN A 17 2.14 10.61 0.99
N ASN A 18 2.31 9.43 1.59
CA ASN A 18 2.32 9.24 3.04
C ASN A 18 3.70 9.52 3.66
N GLY A 19 4.70 9.93 2.87
CA GLY A 19 6.07 10.17 3.34
C GLY A 19 6.77 8.88 3.83
N GLY A 20 6.37 7.73 3.28
CA GLY A 20 6.86 6.42 3.67
C GLY A 20 7.36 5.59 2.49
N THR A 21 7.66 4.32 2.78
CA THR A 21 8.09 3.35 1.78
C THR A 21 7.05 2.24 1.62
N LEU A 22 6.91 1.75 0.40
CA LEU A 22 6.02 0.63 0.10
C LEU A 22 6.64 -0.66 0.66
N ALA A 23 5.98 -1.29 1.62
CA ALA A 23 6.41 -2.57 2.18
C ALA A 23 5.70 -3.77 1.56
N LYS A 24 4.44 -3.59 1.13
CA LYS A 24 3.67 -4.62 0.43
C LYS A 24 2.62 -3.97 -0.46
N ALA A 25 2.44 -4.50 -1.65
CA ALA A 25 1.27 -4.28 -2.48
C ALA A 25 0.77 -5.63 -2.96
N SER A 26 -0.50 -5.92 -2.75
CA SER A 26 -1.10 -7.18 -3.22
C SER A 26 -2.56 -6.97 -3.57
N GLN A 27 -2.98 -7.54 -4.69
CA GLN A 27 -4.38 -7.64 -5.04
C GLN A 27 -5.09 -8.64 -4.10
N ALA A 28 -6.32 -8.33 -3.73
CA ALA A 28 -7.21 -9.18 -2.95
C ALA A 28 -8.65 -8.99 -3.43
N THR A 29 -9.55 -9.87 -2.98
CA THR A 29 -10.99 -9.72 -3.18
C THR A 29 -11.65 -9.50 -1.83
N ARG A 30 -12.39 -8.40 -1.65
CA ARG A 30 -13.16 -8.10 -0.43
C ARG A 30 -14.62 -7.89 -0.81
N GLY A 31 -15.53 -8.69 -0.26
CA GLY A 31 -16.96 -8.57 -0.53
C GLY A 31 -17.34 -8.73 -2.01
N GLY A 32 -16.56 -9.48 -2.79
CA GLY A 32 -16.76 -9.65 -4.24
C GLY A 32 -16.09 -8.58 -5.11
N GLN A 33 -15.52 -7.53 -4.53
CA GLN A 33 -14.79 -6.48 -5.26
C GLN A 33 -13.28 -6.74 -5.23
N GLN A 34 -12.62 -6.56 -6.38
CA GLN A 34 -11.15 -6.58 -6.45
C GLN A 34 -10.59 -5.29 -5.84
N VAL A 35 -9.59 -5.42 -4.98
CA VAL A 35 -8.96 -4.32 -4.26
C VAL A 35 -7.45 -4.53 -4.19
N CYS A 36 -6.69 -3.44 -4.08
CA CYS A 36 -5.30 -3.48 -3.68
C CYS A 36 -5.17 -3.26 -2.17
N VAL A 37 -4.52 -4.20 -1.49
CA VAL A 37 -4.08 -4.06 -0.10
C VAL A 37 -2.64 -3.58 -0.11
N ILE A 38 -2.44 -2.35 0.34
CA ILE A 38 -1.17 -1.63 0.34
C ILE A 38 -0.71 -1.47 1.79
N VAL A 39 0.56 -1.78 2.04
CA VAL A 39 1.19 -1.56 3.34
C VAL A 39 2.32 -0.56 3.15
N VAL A 40 2.20 0.58 3.83
CA VAL A 40 3.21 1.62 3.87
C VAL A 40 3.90 1.62 5.23
N LEU A 41 5.23 1.74 5.22
CA LEU A 41 6.02 2.01 6.41
C LEU A 41 6.39 3.50 6.43
N VAL A 42 5.83 4.23 7.39
CA VAL A 42 6.15 5.64 7.61
C VAL A 42 7.23 5.72 8.69
N PRO A 43 8.41 6.29 8.41
CA PRO A 43 9.45 6.48 9.41
C PRO A 43 8.94 7.28 10.62
N GLY A 44 9.24 6.81 11.82
CA GLY A 44 9.04 7.59 13.03
C GLY A 44 10.12 8.67 13.18
N LYS A 45 9.85 9.70 13.99
CA LYS A 45 10.88 10.66 14.40
C LYS A 45 11.64 10.15 15.62
N GLU A 46 12.94 10.41 15.67
CA GLU A 46 13.78 10.30 16.88
C GLU A 46 13.56 9.02 17.72
N GLY A 47 13.96 7.86 17.19
CA GLY A 47 13.88 6.58 17.91
C GLY A 47 12.47 5.97 17.99
N GLN A 48 11.44 6.65 17.49
CA GLN A 48 10.12 6.05 17.33
C GLN A 48 10.16 4.94 16.29
N ARG A 49 9.43 3.85 16.58
CA ARG A 49 9.28 2.73 15.64
C ARG A 49 8.54 3.21 14.38
N PRO A 50 8.90 2.70 13.18
CA PRO A 50 8.14 2.96 11.97
C PRO A 50 6.67 2.61 12.16
N ARG A 51 5.79 3.49 11.68
CA ARG A 51 4.35 3.26 11.71
C ARG A 51 3.97 2.47 10.47
N ARG A 52 3.25 1.36 10.67
CA ARG A 52 2.74 0.54 9.59
C ARG A 52 1.29 0.94 9.32
N THR A 53 1.03 1.46 8.13
CA THR A 53 -0.31 1.84 7.69
C THR A 53 -0.77 0.87 6.60
N GLU A 54 -1.92 0.23 6.82
CA GLU A 54 -2.60 -0.57 5.78
C GLU A 54 -3.67 0.28 5.11
N ILE A 55 -3.64 0.30 3.78
CA ILE A 55 -4.50 1.11 2.94
C ILE A 55 -5.12 0.17 1.92
N VAL A 56 -6.44 0.25 1.78
CA VAL A 56 -7.20 -0.58 0.83
C VAL A 56 -7.81 0.34 -0.19
N VAL A 57 -7.52 0.11 -1.46
CA VAL A 57 -8.09 0.86 -2.57
C VAL A 57 -8.78 -0.09 -3.54
N PRO A 58 -9.91 0.32 -4.15
CA PRO A 58 -10.50 -0.39 -5.27
C PRO A 58 -9.50 -0.64 -6.40
N LEU A 59 -9.59 -1.80 -7.03
CA LEU A 59 -8.95 -2.06 -8.32
C LEU A 59 -10.06 -1.92 -9.37
N ASP A 60 -10.18 -0.72 -9.95
CA ASP A 60 -11.19 -0.36 -10.95
C ASP A 60 -10.70 -0.61 -12.39
#